data_AF-A0A382EBB8-F1
#
_entry.id   AF-A0A382EBB8-F1
#
_cell.length_a   1.000
_cell.length_b   1.000
_cell.length_c   1.000
_cell.angle_alpha   90.00
_cell.angle_beta   90.00
_cell.angle_gamma   90.00
#
_symmetry.space_group_name_H-M   'P 1'
#
loop_
_entity.id
_entity.type
_entity.pdbx_description
1 polymer ?
#
loop_
_entity_poly.entity_id
_entity_poly.type
_entity_poly.pdbx_seq_one_letter_code
_entity_poly.pdbx_strand_id
1 'polypeptide(L)'
;MLDQNLFINDYEETKRRLTRKKVPVDQIEEIRKVILDRKTFIGEVDGLRAEINEKSKQVGILFQQGKKDEAEEVKSSVPKLKEALAVKEEEFKKIDEKRMQLLLRVPNLP
;
A
#
# COMPACT_ATOMS: atom_id res chain seq x y z
N MET A 1 5.21 -17.82 -10.52
CA MET A 1 5.07 -17.31 -9.14
C MET A 1 3.63 -17.57 -8.74
N LEU A 2 3.36 -17.96 -7.48
CA LEU A 2 2.01 -18.27 -7.04
C LEU A 2 1.09 -17.04 -7.16
N ASP A 3 -0.14 -17.24 -7.63
CA ASP A 3 -1.12 -16.15 -7.72
C ASP A 3 -1.49 -15.65 -6.33
N GLN A 4 -1.36 -14.35 -6.10
CA GLN A 4 -1.61 -13.69 -4.83
C GLN A 4 -3.09 -13.60 -4.50
N ASN A 5 -3.95 -13.60 -5.53
CA ASN A 5 -5.39 -13.57 -5.36
C ASN A 5 -5.89 -14.80 -4.61
N LEU A 6 -5.18 -15.93 -4.71
CA LEU A 6 -5.48 -17.15 -3.97
C LEU A 6 -5.35 -16.99 -2.45
N PHE A 7 -4.48 -16.10 -1.96
CA PHE A 7 -4.36 -15.80 -0.54
C PHE A 7 -5.49 -14.89 -0.01
N ILE A 8 -6.26 -14.28 -0.91
CA ILE A 8 -7.36 -13.37 -0.58
C ILE A 8 -8.70 -14.08 -0.76
N ASN A 9 -8.93 -14.69 -1.92
CA ASN A 9 -10.21 -15.27 -2.31
C ASN A 9 -10.36 -16.72 -1.85
N ASP A 10 -9.28 -17.51 -1.92
CA ASP A 10 -9.29 -18.97 -1.71
C ASP A 10 -8.29 -19.40 -0.63
N TYR A 11 -8.22 -18.62 0.46
CA TYR A 11 -7.21 -18.79 1.50
C TYR A 11 -7.22 -20.19 2.13
N GLU A 12 -8.40 -20.73 2.43
CA GLU A 12 -8.57 -22.06 3.03
C GLU A 12 -7.99 -23.17 2.15
N GLU A 13 -8.28 -23.11 0.85
CA GLU A 13 -7.80 -24.09 -0.11
C GLU A 13 -6.29 -23.94 -0.35
N THR A 14 -5.82 -22.70 -0.47
CA THR A 14 -4.40 -22.38 -0.60
C THR A 14 -3.61 -22.88 0.61
N LYS A 15 -4.10 -22.65 1.83
CA LYS A 15 -3.49 -23.15 3.08
C LYS A 15 -3.41 -24.68 3.08
N ARG A 16 -4.48 -25.38 2.69
CA ARG A 16 -4.47 -26.85 2.59
C ARG A 16 -3.44 -27.35 1.58
N ARG A 17 -3.40 -26.78 0.37
CA ARG A 17 -2.46 -27.17 -0.69
C ARG A 17 -1.01 -26.91 -0.30
N LEU A 18 -0.72 -25.77 0.35
CA LEU A 18 0.61 -25.42 0.83
C LEU A 18 1.07 -26.29 2.01
N THR A 19 0.16 -26.63 2.93
CA THR A 19 0.44 -27.55 4.04
C THR A 19 0.80 -28.95 3.53
N ARG A 20 0.12 -29.44 2.47
CA ARG A 20 0.49 -30.70 1.79
C ARG A 20 1.90 -30.66 1.19
N LYS A 21 2.36 -29.49 0.77
CA LYS A 21 3.73 -29.24 0.30
C LYS A 21 4.74 -28.98 1.44
N LYS A 22 4.36 -29.24 2.69
CA LYS A 22 5.19 -29.04 3.91
C LYS A 22 5.59 -27.58 4.15
N VAL A 23 4.81 -26.63 3.65
CA VAL A 23 5.01 -25.21 3.98
C VAL A 23 4.44 -24.96 5.38
N PRO A 24 5.21 -24.33 6.30
CA PRO A 24 4.73 -24.04 7.65
C PRO A 24 3.56 -23.04 7.62
N VAL A 25 2.57 -23.27 8.49
CA VAL A 25 1.36 -22.44 8.57
C VAL A 25 1.69 -20.99 8.90
N ASP A 26 2.68 -20.76 9.77
CA ASP A 26 3.14 -19.41 10.14
C ASP A 26 3.60 -18.62 8.91
N GLN A 27 4.31 -19.27 7.99
CA GLN A 27 4.77 -18.64 6.75
C GLN A 27 3.58 -18.31 5.83
N ILE A 28 2.57 -19.18 5.74
CA ILE A 28 1.35 -18.95 4.94
C ILE A 28 0.58 -17.74 5.48
N GLU A 29 0.45 -17.63 6.80
CA GLU A 29 -0.20 -16.50 7.46
C GLU A 29 0.60 -15.21 7.32
N GLU A 30 1.93 -15.27 7.41
CA GLU A 30 2.79 -14.13 7.17
C GLU A 30 2.66 -13.62 5.72
N ILE A 31 2.65 -14.51 4.73
CA ILE A 31 2.44 -14.14 3.33
C ILE A 31 1.10 -13.45 3.14
N ARG A 32 0.01 -14.04 3.68
CA ARG A 32 -1.32 -13.44 3.59
C ARG A 32 -1.34 -12.05 4.21
N LYS A 33 -0.76 -11.91 5.40
CA LYS A 33 -0.70 -10.63 6.11
C LYS A 33 0.03 -9.59 5.28
N VAL A 34 1.21 -9.92 4.76
CA VAL A 34 2.00 -9.02 3.92
C VAL A 34 1.28 -8.64 2.61
N ILE A 35 0.52 -9.56 2.01
CA ILE A 35 -0.31 -9.27 0.83
C ILE A 35 -1.44 -8.29 1.16
N LEU A 36 -2.12 -8.48 2.31
CA LEU A 36 -3.17 -7.58 2.78
C LEU A 36 -2.62 -6.21 3.15
N ASP A 37 -1.54 -6.18 3.92
CA ASP A 37 -0.83 -4.96 4.31
C ASP A 37 -0.45 -4.16 3.05
N ARG A 38 0.16 -4.82 2.05
CA ARG A 38 0.47 -4.16 0.77
C ARG A 38 -0.75 -3.50 0.14
N LYS A 39 -1.90 -4.19 0.10
CA LYS A 39 -3.14 -3.64 -0.48
C LYS A 39 -3.61 -2.40 0.29
N THR A 40 -3.55 -2.43 1.61
CA THR A 40 -3.86 -1.29 2.48
C THR A 40 -2.91 -0.12 2.20
N PHE A 41 -1.61 -0.38 2.17
CA PHE A 41 -0.59 0.64 1.91
C PHE A 41 -0.73 1.29 0.53
N ILE A 42 -1.11 0.54 -0.50
CA ILE A 42 -1.44 1.11 -1.82
C ILE A 42 -2.57 2.12 -1.69
N GLY A 43 -3.64 1.75 -0.99
CA GLY A 43 -4.76 2.65 -0.74
C GLY A 43 -4.36 3.91 0.04
N GLU A 44 -3.49 3.78 1.04
CA GLU A 44 -2.96 4.92 1.81
C GLU A 44 -2.10 5.85 0.94
N VAL A 45 -1.17 5.31 0.17
CA VAL A 45 -0.28 6.06 -0.73
C VAL A 45 -1.09 6.77 -1.82
N ASP A 46 -2.03 6.08 -2.45
CA ASP A 46 -2.89 6.69 -3.48
C ASP A 46 -3.84 7.73 -2.88
N GLY A 47 -4.36 7.50 -1.67
CA GLY A 47 -5.15 8.47 -0.93
C GLY A 47 -4.38 9.75 -0.61
N LEU A 48 -3.15 9.63 -0.11
CA LEU A 48 -2.26 10.77 0.15
C LEU A 48 -1.91 11.53 -1.13
N ARG A 49 -1.63 10.82 -2.23
CA ARG A 49 -1.39 11.45 -3.54
C ARG A 49 -2.62 12.22 -4.03
N ALA A 50 -3.82 11.64 -3.87
CA ALA A 50 -5.07 12.30 -4.21
C ALA A 50 -5.26 13.57 -3.36
N GLU A 51 -5.05 13.50 -2.04
CA GLU A 51 -5.18 14.64 -1.13
C GLU A 51 -4.19 15.77 -1.47
N ILE A 52 -2.93 15.44 -1.76
CA ILE A 52 -1.93 16.44 -2.18
C ILE A 52 -2.36 17.13 -3.47
N ASN A 53 -2.83 16.37 -4.46
CA ASN A 53 -3.29 16.91 -5.73
C ASN A 53 -4.54 17.78 -5.55
N GLU A 54 -5.47 17.36 -4.71
CA GLU A 54 -6.67 18.12 -4.39
C GLU A 54 -6.32 19.45 -3.71
N LYS A 55 -5.48 19.43 -2.66
CA LYS A 55 -5.02 20.65 -2.00
C LYS A 55 -4.23 21.56 -2.93
N SER A 56 -3.42 21.00 -3.83
CA SER A 56 -2.70 21.79 -4.83
C SER A 56 -3.65 22.50 -5.79
N LYS A 57 -4.74 21.83 -6.22
CA LYS A 57 -5.80 22.45 -7.02
C LYS A 57 -6.56 23.53 -6.24
N GLN A 58 -6.94 23.25 -4.99
CA GLN A 58 -7.62 24.20 -4.11
C GLN A 58 -6.80 25.47 -3.91
N VAL A 59 -5.49 25.35 -3.70
CA VAL A 59 -4.57 26.50 -3.62
C VAL A 59 -4.64 27.35 -4.91
N GLY A 60 -4.58 26.73 -6.08
CA GLY A 60 -4.70 27.44 -7.36
C GLY A 60 -6.02 28.19 -7.51
N ILE A 61 -7.14 27.57 -7.11
CA ILE A 61 -8.48 28.18 -7.13
C ILE A 61 -8.55 29.35 -6.15
N LEU A 62 -8.05 29.21 -4.92
CA LEU A 62 -8.05 30.26 -3.91
C LEU A 62 -7.20 31.48 -4.34
N PHE A 63 -6.06 31.24 -5.00
CA PHE A 63 -5.26 32.32 -5.60
C PHE A 63 -6.02 33.05 -6.71
N GLN A 64 -6.76 32.34 -7.57
CA GLN A 64 -7.61 32.97 -8.60
C GLN A 64 -8.76 33.78 -7.98
N GLN A 65 -9.29 33.35 -6.85
CA GLN A 65 -10.34 34.04 -6.10
C GLN A 65 -9.83 35.22 -5.25
N GLY A 66 -8.51 35.48 -5.23
CA GLY A 66 -7.91 36.56 -4.43
C GLY A 66 -7.81 36.27 -2.94
N LYS A 67 -8.15 35.05 -2.49
CA LYS A 67 -8.12 34.59 -1.09
C LYS A 67 -6.71 34.13 -0.71
N LYS A 68 -5.77 35.06 -0.61
CA LYS A 68 -4.34 34.77 -0.37
C LYS A 68 -4.10 34.11 0.98
N ASP A 69 -4.76 34.56 2.05
CA ASP A 69 -4.54 34.02 3.39
C ASP A 69 -4.97 32.54 3.50
N GLU A 70 -6.15 32.20 2.98
CA GLU A 70 -6.63 30.80 2.89
C GLU A 70 -5.71 29.94 2.01
N ALA A 71 -5.19 30.49 0.91
CA ALA A 71 -4.29 29.77 0.01
C ALA A 71 -2.93 29.46 0.66
N GLU A 72 -2.37 30.39 1.45
CA GLU A 72 -1.13 30.17 2.19
C GLU A 72 -1.29 29.13 3.30
N GLU A 73 -2.42 29.14 4.00
CA GLU A 73 -2.73 28.14 5.03
C GLU A 73 -2.79 26.72 4.41
N VAL A 74 -3.53 26.53 3.31
CA VAL A 74 -3.59 25.24 2.63
C VAL A 74 -2.23 24.85 2.06
N LYS A 75 -1.49 25.79 1.46
CA LYS A 75 -0.14 25.55 0.92
C LYS A 75 0.84 25.12 2.01
N SER A 76 0.69 25.58 3.25
CA SER A 76 1.54 25.18 4.39
C SER A 76 1.34 23.71 4.80
N SER A 77 0.18 23.12 4.48
CA SER A 77 -0.13 21.72 4.79
C SER A 77 0.42 20.73 3.76
N VAL A 78 0.64 21.18 2.51
CA VAL A 78 1.13 20.35 1.40
C VAL A 78 2.52 19.73 1.67
N PRO A 79 3.52 20.46 2.21
CA PRO A 79 4.82 19.88 2.57
C PRO A 79 4.70 18.72 3.55
N LYS A 80 3.88 18.85 4.61
CA LYS A 80 3.66 17.80 5.60
C LYS A 80 3.06 16.53 4.98
N LEU A 81 2.12 16.70 4.05
CA LEU A 81 1.55 15.57 3.32
C LEU A 81 2.56 14.90 2.40
N LYS A 82 3.44 15.68 1.74
CA LYS A 82 4.52 15.13 0.91
C LYS A 82 5.54 14.35 1.73
N GLU A 83 5.87 14.83 2.93
CA GLU A 83 6.73 14.09 3.87
C GLU A 83 6.07 12.78 4.32
N ALA A 84 4.79 12.83 4.70
CA ALA A 84 4.03 11.64 5.07
C ALA A 84 3.95 10.63 3.90
N LEU A 85 3.73 11.13 2.67
CA LEU A 85 3.74 10.31 1.46
C LEU A 85 5.10 9.63 1.25
N ALA A 86 6.21 10.35 1.40
CA ALA A 86 7.55 9.80 1.23
C ALA A 86 7.82 8.67 2.25
N VAL A 87 7.46 8.88 3.52
CA VAL A 87 7.58 7.84 4.57
C VAL A 87 6.74 6.62 4.22
N LYS A 88 5.48 6.82 3.80
CA LYS A 88 4.57 5.74 3.41
C LYS A 88 5.04 4.98 2.17
N GLU A 89 5.65 5.66 1.20
CA GLU A 89 6.26 5.02 0.04
C GLU A 89 7.47 4.16 0.41
N GLU A 90 8.29 4.58 1.37
CA GLU A 90 9.37 3.75 1.90
C GLU A 90 8.85 2.52 2.65
N GLU A 91 7.84 2.68 3.49
CA GLU A 91 7.17 1.56 4.17
C GLU A 91 6.57 0.58 3.15
N PHE A 92 5.90 1.10 2.13
CA PHE A 92 5.36 0.31 1.03
C PHE A 92 6.45 -0.48 0.30
N LYS A 93 7.59 0.14 -0.01
CA LYS A 93 8.74 -0.55 -0.64
C LYS A 93 9.24 -1.71 0.22
N LYS A 94 9.42 -1.48 1.52
CA LYS A 94 9.86 -2.53 2.47
C LYS A 94 8.87 -3.70 2.52
N ILE A 95 7.56 -3.40 2.52
CA ILE A 95 6.51 -4.42 2.49
C ILE A 95 6.50 -5.16 1.15
N ASP A 96 6.68 -4.47 0.04
CA ASP A 96 6.71 -5.09 -1.29
C ASP A 96 7.92 -6.01 -1.48
N GLU A 97 9.10 -5.60 -1.00
CA GLU A 97 10.30 -6.42 -0.97
C GLU A 97 10.10 -7.65 -0.08
N LYS A 98 9.59 -7.46 1.14
CA LYS A 98 9.29 -8.57 2.06
C LYS A 98 8.30 -9.54 1.42
N ARG A 99 7.24 -9.03 0.77
CA ARG A 99 6.27 -9.83 0.01
C ARG A 99 6.96 -10.66 -1.06
N MET A 100 7.81 -10.02 -1.88
CA MET A 100 8.51 -10.66 -2.98
C MET A 100 9.40 -11.80 -2.46
N GLN A 101 10.19 -11.54 -1.41
CA GLN A 101 11.04 -12.56 -0.80
C GLN A 101 10.25 -13.75 -0.26
N LEU A 102 9.12 -13.49 0.41
CA LEU A 102 8.27 -14.56 0.92
C LEU A 102 7.64 -15.38 -0.21
N LEU A 103 7.15 -14.73 -1.27
CA LEU A 103 6.55 -15.39 -2.43
C LEU A 103 7.56 -16.22 -3.23
N LEU A 104 8.82 -15.79 -3.31
CA LEU A 104 9.88 -16.56 -3.96
C LEU A 104 10.21 -17.86 -3.23
N ARG A 105 10.00 -17.91 -1.91
CA ARG A 105 10.21 -19.12 -1.09
C ARG A 105 9.05 -20.10 -1.16
N VAL A 106 7.92 -19.73 -1.76
CA VAL A 106 6.71 -20.54 -1.80
C VAL A 106 6.69 -21.37 -3.09
N PRO A 107 6.51 -22.70 -2.99
CA PRO A 107 6.38 -23.53 -4.17
C PRO A 107 5.13 -23.15 -4.96
N ASN A 108 5.23 -23.10 -6.30
CA ASN A 108 4.07 -22.82 -7.15
C ASN A 108 2.98 -23.89 -6.95
N LEU A 109 1.71 -23.48 -6.99
CA LEU A 109 0.57 -24.40 -6.97
C LEU A 109 0.14 -24.67 -8.42
N PRO A 110 -0.02 -25.93 -8.84
CA PRO A 110 -0.73 -26.26 -10.08
C PRO A 110 -2.23 -26.03 -9.94
#